data_AF-A0A935HEZ5-F1
#
_entry.id   AF-A0A935HEZ5-F1
#
_cell.length_a   1.000
_cell.length_b   1.000
_cell.length_c   1.000
_cell.angle_alpha   90.00
_cell.angle_beta   90.00
_cell.angle_gamma   90.00
#
_symmetry.space_group_name_H-M   'P 1'
#
loop_
_entity.id
_entity.type
_entity.pdbx_description
1 polymer ?
#
loop_
_entity_poly.entity_id
_entity_poly.type
_entity_poly.pdbx_seq_one_letter_code
_entity_poly.pdbx_strand_id
1 'polypeptide(L)'
;MSSLALDKGCYNCHGNPPRKNTPSFDQLAETLAKYRGQTKVIADLAEKLHKEHVFGGIKAHEQLSPEQALLLVTWITEGAK
;
A
#
# COMPACT_ATOMS: atom_id res chain seq x y z
N MET A 1 9.37 -4.56 -8.64
CA MET A 1 9.64 -4.97 -7.24
C MET A 1 10.09 -3.72 -6.48
N SER A 2 9.21 -3.10 -5.69
CA SER A 2 9.60 -1.92 -4.92
C SER A 2 10.43 -2.34 -3.70
N SER A 3 11.67 -1.87 -3.63
CA SER A 3 12.58 -2.10 -2.50
C SER A 3 11.96 -1.66 -1.17
N LEU A 4 11.12 -0.62 -1.22
CA LEU A 4 10.41 -0.10 -0.05
C LEU A 4 9.35 -1.07 0.49
N ALA A 5 8.57 -1.74 -0.37
CA ALA A 5 7.59 -2.74 0.10
C ALA A 5 8.26 -3.96 0.74
N LEU A 6 9.47 -4.30 0.26
CA LEU A 6 10.30 -5.35 0.86
C LEU A 6 10.87 -4.91 2.22
N ASP A 7 11.48 -3.73 2.29
CA ASP A 7 12.06 -3.15 3.51
C ASP A 7 11.02 -3.01 4.64
N LYS A 8 9.80 -2.56 4.29
CA LYS A 8 8.71 -2.39 5.25
C LYS A 8 7.94 -3.66 5.57
N GLY A 9 8.34 -4.80 4.98
CA GLY A 9 7.72 -6.09 5.24
C GLY A 9 6.29 -6.21 4.72
N CYS A 10 5.89 -5.41 3.72
CA CYS A 10 4.55 -5.46 3.14
C CYS A 10 4.25 -6.83 2.52
N TYR A 11 5.28 -7.52 1.99
CA TYR A 11 5.17 -8.88 1.46
C TYR A 11 4.82 -9.95 2.51
N ASN A 12 4.99 -9.68 3.81
CA ASN A 12 4.59 -10.63 4.87
C ASN A 12 3.06 -10.86 4.90
N CYS A 13 2.30 -9.89 4.40
CA CYS A 13 0.84 -9.98 4.29
C CYS A 13 0.39 -10.02 2.82
N HIS A 14 0.97 -9.17 1.97
CA HIS A 14 0.57 -9.01 0.56
C HIS A 14 1.37 -9.87 -0.43
N GLY A 15 2.19 -10.80 0.07
CA GLY A 15 2.97 -11.72 -0.75
C GLY A 15 2.11 -12.68 -1.58
N ASN A 16 2.77 -13.64 -2.24
CA ASN A 16 2.09 -14.69 -2.99
C ASN A 16 2.40 -16.06 -2.37
N PRO A 17 1.43 -16.76 -1.74
CA PRO A 17 0.03 -16.35 -1.56
C PRO A 17 -0.15 -15.28 -0.45
N PRO A 18 -1.19 -14.43 -0.53
CA PRO A 18 -1.45 -13.42 0.49
C PRO A 18 -1.95 -14.04 1.80
N ARG A 19 -1.72 -13.36 2.92
CA ARG A 19 -2.03 -13.87 4.26
C ARG A 19 -3.51 -13.64 4.61
N LYS A 20 -4.27 -14.72 4.82
CA LYS A 20 -5.68 -14.67 5.25
C LYS A 20 -6.55 -13.86 4.28
N ASN A 21 -7.12 -12.75 4.73
CA ASN A 21 -8.06 -11.89 3.98
C ASN A 21 -7.39 -10.62 3.44
N THR A 22 -6.06 -10.54 3.44
CA THR A 22 -5.37 -9.38 2.85
C THR A 22 -5.36 -9.50 1.33
N PRO A 23 -5.67 -8.44 0.58
CA PRO A 23 -5.61 -8.47 -0.87
C PRO A 23 -4.15 -8.64 -1.34
N SER A 24 -3.92 -9.28 -2.47
CA SER A 24 -2.59 -9.30 -3.09
C SER A 24 -2.22 -7.92 -3.66
N PHE A 25 -0.94 -7.70 -3.96
CA PHE A 25 -0.52 -6.49 -4.68
C PHE A 25 -1.21 -6.34 -6.03
N ASP A 26 -1.46 -7.44 -6.75
CA ASP A 26 -2.19 -7.41 -8.02
C ASP A 26 -3.64 -6.96 -7.84
N GLN A 27 -4.33 -7.47 -6.82
CA GLN A 27 -5.70 -7.06 -6.50
C GLN A 27 -5.78 -5.59 -6.08
N LEU A 28 -4.79 -5.12 -5.31
CA LEU A 28 -4.69 -3.71 -4.93
C LEU A 28 -4.43 -2.83 -6.15
N ALA A 29 -3.51 -3.23 -7.02
CA ALA A 29 -3.22 -2.52 -8.26
C ALA A 29 -4.44 -2.41 -9.17
N GLU A 30 -5.19 -3.49 -9.35
CA GLU A 30 -6.44 -3.50 -10.12
C GLU A 30 -7.49 -2.58 -9.49
N THR A 31 -7.66 -2.64 -8.16
CA THR A 31 -8.64 -1.82 -7.44
C THR A 31 -8.29 -0.33 -7.49
N LEU A 32 -7.00 0.01 -7.39
CA LEU A 32 -6.52 1.39 -7.34
C LEU A 32 -6.16 1.97 -8.72
N ALA A 33 -6.15 1.17 -9.78
CA ALA A 33 -5.86 1.62 -11.15
C ALA A 33 -6.75 2.78 -11.59
N LYS A 34 -8.00 2.83 -11.13
CA LYS A 34 -8.94 3.95 -11.39
C LYS A 34 -8.47 5.31 -10.84
N TYR A 35 -7.57 5.32 -9.86
CA TYR A 35 -7.01 6.52 -9.24
C TYR A 35 -5.67 6.93 -9.85
N ARG A 36 -5.19 6.22 -10.88
CA ARG A 36 -3.93 6.54 -11.54
C ARG A 36 -3.94 7.99 -12.05
N GLY A 37 -2.90 8.74 -11.69
CA GLY A 37 -2.77 10.16 -12.03
C GLY A 37 -3.62 11.12 -11.18
N GLN A 38 -4.44 10.61 -10.24
CA GLN A 38 -5.23 11.45 -9.33
C GLN A 38 -4.43 11.76 -8.06
N THR A 39 -3.48 12.69 -8.15
CA THR A 39 -2.52 13.00 -7.06
C THR A 39 -3.19 13.31 -5.72
N LYS A 40 -4.33 14.00 -5.72
CA LYS A 40 -5.09 14.26 -4.48
C LYS A 40 -5.63 12.97 -3.84
N VAL A 41 -6.21 12.09 -4.64
CA VAL A 41 -6.76 10.82 -4.13
C VAL A 41 -5.65 9.88 -3.66
N ILE A 42 -4.52 9.86 -4.37
CA ILE A 42 -3.33 9.10 -3.98
C ILE A 42 -2.79 9.61 -2.63
N ALA A 43 -2.73 10.93 -2.43
CA ALA A 43 -2.33 11.53 -1.15
C ALA A 43 -3.31 11.19 -0.02
N ASP A 44 -4.61 11.27 -0.26
CA ASP A 44 -5.63 10.91 0.75
C ASP A 44 -5.54 9.42 1.13
N LEU A 45 -5.28 8.53 0.17
CA LEU A 45 -5.08 7.10 0.40
C LEU A 45 -3.81 6.82 1.21
N ALA A 46 -2.73 7.53 0.90
CA ALA A 46 -1.47 7.44 1.65
C ALA A 46 -1.62 7.95 3.08
N GLU A 47 -2.34 9.05 3.27
CA GLU A 47 -2.65 9.58 4.59
C GLU A 47 -3.50 8.58 5.39
N LYS A 48 -4.49 7.92 4.77
CA LYS A 48 -5.27 6.85 5.40
C LYS A 48 -4.38 5.66 5.77
N LEU A 49 -3.49 5.23 4.88
CA LEU A 49 -2.55 4.14 5.17
C LEU A 49 -1.65 4.46 6.37
N HIS A 50 -1.23 5.72 6.52
CA HIS A 50 -0.37 6.18 7.61
C HIS A 50 -1.14 6.43 8.92
N LYS A 51 -2.26 7.16 8.87
CA LYS A 51 -3.00 7.62 10.05
C LYS A 51 -3.99 6.62 10.60
N GLU A 52 -4.63 5.84 9.73
CA GLU A 52 -5.71 5.00 10.19
C GLU A 52 -5.19 3.64 10.66
N HIS A 53 -5.35 3.38 11.96
CA HIS A 53 -5.43 2.04 12.54
C HIS A 53 -6.58 1.19 11.97
N VAL A 54 -7.22 1.60 10.86
CA VAL A 54 -8.34 0.89 10.19
C VAL A 54 -7.94 -0.50 9.73
N PHE A 55 -6.64 -0.76 9.51
CA PHE A 55 -6.13 -2.12 9.27
C PHE A 55 -5.87 -2.92 10.56
N GLY A 56 -6.34 -2.46 11.73
CA GLY A 56 -6.26 -3.19 13.00
C GLY A 56 -4.91 -3.08 13.72
N GLY A 57 -4.22 -1.93 13.61
CA GLY A 57 -2.94 -1.72 14.30
C GLY A 57 -1.79 -2.59 13.78
N ILE A 58 -1.68 -2.71 12.45
CA ILE A 58 -0.56 -3.43 11.83
C ILE A 58 0.69 -2.56 11.99
N LYS A 59 1.63 -3.01 12.84
CA LYS A 59 2.90 -2.32 13.10
C LYS A 59 3.65 -1.88 11.84
N ALA A 60 3.61 -2.67 10.77
CA ALA A 60 4.27 -2.33 9.51
C ALA A 60 3.70 -1.07 8.86
N HIS A 61 2.40 -0.79 9.02
CA HIS A 61 1.76 0.42 8.50
C HIS A 61 2.05 1.63 9.38
N GLU A 62 2.06 1.44 10.70
CA GLU A 62 2.37 2.50 11.69
C GLU A 62 3.81 3.02 11.59
N GLN A 63 4.73 2.19 11.10
CA GLN A 63 6.13 2.55 10.89
C GLN A 63 6.37 3.32 9.57
N LEU A 64 5.36 3.45 8.71
CA LEU A 64 5.49 4.22 7.49
C LEU A 64 5.50 5.70 7.83
N SER A 65 6.48 6.43 7.29
CA SER A 65 6.37 7.89 7.19
C SER A 65 5.32 8.27 6.13
N PRO A 66 4.75 9.49 6.18
CA PRO A 66 3.82 9.98 5.17
C PRO A 66 4.39 9.88 3.74
N GLU A 67 5.68 10.16 3.56
CA GLU A 67 6.37 10.08 2.27
C GLU A 67 6.46 8.63 1.76
N GLN A 68 6.77 7.68 2.63
CA GLN A 68 6.81 6.25 2.29
C GLN A 68 5.43 5.71 1.95
N ALA A 69 4.40 6.12 2.70
CA ALA A 69 3.02 5.76 2.40
C ALA A 69 2.60 6.28 1.01
N LEU A 70 2.99 7.52 0.68
CA LEU A 70 2.71 8.11 -0.63
C LEU A 70 3.41 7.36 -1.76
N LEU A 71 4.69 7.03 -1.59
CA LEU A 71 5.46 6.25 -2.57
C LEU A 71 4.85 4.87 -2.78
N LEU A 72 4.44 4.18 -1.71
CA LEU A 72 3.80 2.86 -1.79
C LEU A 72 2.46 2.92 -2.52
N VAL A 73 1.56 3.83 -2.14
CA VAL A 73 0.25 3.95 -2.78
C VAL A 73 0.40 4.34 -4.24
N THR A 74 1.31 5.27 -4.56
CA THR A 74 1.60 5.65 -5.95
C THR A 74 2.05 4.45 -6.75
N TRP A 75 3.05 3.71 -6.27
CA TRP A 75 3.55 2.49 -6.93
C TRP A 75 2.45 1.44 -7.14
N ILE A 76 1.56 1.25 -6.16
CA ILE A 76 0.42 0.33 -6.29
C ILE A 76 -0.53 0.82 -7.38
N THR A 77 -0.88 2.11 -7.41
CA THR A 77 -1.79 2.68 -8.43
C THR A 77 -1.22 2.61 -9.85
N GLU A 78 0.11 2.53 -9.99
CA GLU A 78 0.79 2.37 -11.26
C GLU A 78 0.89 0.91 -11.73
N GLY A 79 0.52 -0.05 -10.88
CA GLY A 79 0.45 -1.46 -11.23
C GLY A 79 1.20 -2.42 -10.31
N ALA A 80 1.84 -1.93 -9.23
CA ALA A 80 2.58 -2.74 -8.26
C ALA A 80 3.64 -3.68 -8.88
N LYS A 81 4.29 -3.26 -9.98
CA LYS A 81 5.27 -4.08 -10.72
C LYS A 81 6.72 -3.89 -10.28
#